data_AF-A0A8H4XI04-F1
#
_entry.id   AF-A0A8H4XI04-F1
#
_cell.length_a   1.000
_cell.length_b   1.000
_cell.length_c   1.000
_cell.angle_alpha   90.00
_cell.angle_beta   90.00
_cell.angle_gamma   90.00
#
_symmetry.space_group_name_H-M   'P 1'
#
loop_
_entity.id
_entity.type
_entity.pdbx_description
1 polymer ?
#
loop_
_entity_poly.entity_id
_entity_poly.type
_entity_poly.pdbx_seq_one_letter_code
_entity_poly.pdbx_strand_id
1 'polypeptide(L)'
;QHPYNAASSRAAPFNLDIASIIASKASAFGATVATDPMSRPQIRAKPVTGRTVFVKDRITPTSGPTPMVALRVLQRRVREDQVKNKYHSQKFHERKGLKKKRLRSQRWRARFKHGFKATVNRVIELKNQGW
;
A
#
# COMPACT_ATOMS: atom_id res chain seq x y z
N GLN A 1 73.26 13.11 -31.44
CA GLN A 1 72.94 11.66 -31.52
C GLN A 1 71.77 11.39 -30.58
N HIS A 2 70.65 10.88 -31.12
CA HIS A 2 69.46 10.55 -30.33
C HIS A 2 69.57 9.13 -29.77
N PRO A 3 69.09 8.92 -28.54
CA PRO A 3 68.38 7.69 -28.25
C PRO A 3 67.06 7.99 -27.54
N TYR A 4 65.96 7.96 -28.29
CA TYR A 4 64.64 7.71 -27.72
C TYR A 4 64.63 6.26 -27.26
N ASN A 5 64.83 6.01 -25.97
CA ASN A 5 64.53 4.70 -25.40
C ASN A 5 63.08 4.72 -24.92
N ALA A 6 62.16 4.31 -25.81
CA ALA A 6 60.78 4.02 -25.49
C ALA A 6 60.72 2.73 -24.65
N ALA A 7 61.15 2.83 -23.38
CA ALA A 7 60.94 1.79 -22.39
C ALA A 7 59.47 1.83 -21.97
N SER A 8 58.64 1.12 -22.75
CA SER A 8 57.37 0.50 -22.40
C SER A 8 56.91 0.73 -20.96
N SER A 9 56.32 1.90 -20.68
CA SER A 9 55.20 1.95 -19.75
C SER A 9 54.08 1.22 -20.47
N ARG A 10 54.08 -0.10 -20.37
CA ARG A 10 52.99 -0.95 -20.86
C ARG A 10 51.74 -0.36 -20.23
N ALA A 11 51.01 0.43 -21.03
CA ALA A 11 49.69 0.90 -20.70
C ALA A 11 48.90 -0.37 -20.49
N ALA A 12 48.81 -0.83 -19.24
CA ALA A 12 47.88 -1.87 -18.88
C ALA A 12 46.56 -1.35 -19.46
N PRO A 13 45.90 -2.10 -20.36
CA PRO A 13 44.60 -1.68 -20.81
C PRO A 13 43.81 -1.44 -19.52
N PHE A 14 43.25 -0.23 -19.37
CA PHE A 14 42.28 0.05 -18.33
C PHE A 14 41.08 -0.85 -18.63
N ASN A 15 41.20 -2.13 -18.30
CA ASN A 15 40.16 -3.13 -18.38
C ASN A 15 39.20 -2.76 -17.26
N LEU A 16 38.34 -1.80 -17.56
CA LEU A 16 37.11 -1.56 -16.83
C LEU A 16 36.24 -2.80 -17.07
N ASP A 17 36.57 -3.89 -16.39
CA ASP A 17 35.77 -5.09 -16.42
C ASP A 17 34.42 -4.72 -15.77
N ILE A 18 33.44 -4.51 -16.62
CA ILE A 18 32.09 -4.12 -16.25
C ILE A 18 31.53 -5.14 -15.26
N ALA A 19 31.89 -6.42 -15.37
CA ALA A 19 31.47 -7.45 -14.43
C ALA A 19 32.05 -7.21 -13.03
N SER A 20 33.33 -6.88 -12.90
CA SER A 20 33.96 -6.52 -11.61
C SER A 20 33.38 -5.23 -11.00
N ILE A 21 33.05 -4.24 -11.82
CA ILE A 21 32.45 -2.97 -11.37
C ILE A 21 31.00 -3.21 -10.91
N ILE A 22 30.25 -4.03 -11.63
CA ILE A 22 28.89 -4.43 -11.23
C ILE A 22 28.96 -5.29 -9.96
N ALA A 23 29.89 -6.25 -9.87
CA ALA A 23 30.03 -7.12 -8.71
C ALA A 23 30.43 -6.33 -7.46
N SER A 24 31.37 -5.37 -7.57
CA SER A 24 31.76 -4.49 -6.47
C SER A 24 30.65 -3.51 -6.08
N LYS A 25 29.92 -2.94 -7.04
CA LYS A 25 28.73 -2.13 -6.73
C LYS A 25 27.62 -2.96 -6.09
N ALA A 26 27.41 -4.20 -6.55
CA ALA A 26 26.41 -5.10 -6.00
C ALA A 26 26.77 -5.58 -4.60
N SER A 27 28.04 -5.86 -4.31
CA SER A 27 28.51 -6.23 -2.97
C SER A 27 28.45 -5.04 -2.01
N ALA A 28 28.84 -3.84 -2.44
CA ALA A 28 28.68 -2.61 -1.66
C ALA A 28 27.21 -2.29 -1.39
N PHE A 29 26.34 -2.45 -2.39
CA PHE A 29 24.89 -2.32 -2.22
C PHE A 29 24.36 -3.37 -1.23
N GLY A 30 24.78 -4.63 -1.34
CA GLY A 30 24.42 -5.70 -0.40
C GLY A 30 24.86 -5.44 1.04
N ALA A 31 26.05 -4.86 1.24
CA ALA A 31 26.53 -4.47 2.57
C ALA A 31 25.71 -3.33 3.19
N THR A 32 25.24 -2.37 2.39
CA THR A 32 24.33 -1.30 2.87
C THR A 32 22.90 -1.79 3.15
N VAL A 33 22.47 -2.91 2.54
CA VAL A 33 21.19 -3.56 2.90
C VAL A 33 21.28 -4.21 4.29
N ALA A 34 22.47 -4.59 4.74
CA ALA A 34 22.69 -5.30 6.00
C ALA A 34 22.87 -4.39 7.23
N THR A 35 22.94 -3.05 7.08
CA THR A 35 23.44 -2.18 8.15
C THR A 35 22.53 -0.99 8.47
N ASP A 36 22.14 -0.93 9.74
CA ASP A 36 21.35 0.09 10.44
C ASP A 36 19.83 0.15 10.13
N PRO A 37 18.95 -0.31 11.06
CA PRO A 37 17.50 -0.19 10.92
C PRO A 37 16.98 1.26 10.89
N MET A 38 17.81 2.25 11.22
CA MET A 38 17.49 3.67 11.08
C MET A 38 17.79 4.21 9.67
N SER A 39 18.80 3.67 8.98
CA SER A 39 19.15 4.05 7.59
C SER A 39 18.18 3.47 6.57
N ARG A 40 17.70 2.24 6.82
CA ARG A 40 16.66 1.58 6.02
C ARG A 40 15.76 0.74 6.94
N PRO A 41 14.61 1.27 7.39
CA PRO A 41 13.75 0.52 8.30
C PRO A 41 13.29 -0.77 7.64
N GLN A 42 13.50 -1.90 8.31
CA GLN A 42 12.99 -3.19 7.86
C GLN A 42 11.48 -3.23 8.06
N ILE A 43 10.75 -2.72 7.06
CA ILE A 43 9.29 -2.71 7.06
C ILE A 43 8.84 -4.17 6.92
N ARG A 44 8.19 -4.69 7.96
CA ARG A 44 7.51 -5.99 7.87
C ARG A 44 6.36 -5.85 6.88
N ALA A 45 6.50 -6.38 5.66
CA ALA A 45 5.48 -6.34 4.62
C ALA A 45 4.49 -7.52 4.73
N LYS A 46 3.81 -7.64 5.88
CA LYS A 46 2.73 -8.64 6.06
C LYS A 46 1.38 -8.03 5.68
N PRO A 47 0.35 -8.84 5.37
CA PRO A 47 -1.02 -8.34 5.16
C PRO A 47 -1.60 -7.54 6.34
N VAL A 48 -1.03 -7.70 7.54
CA VAL A 48 -1.40 -6.98 8.77
C VAL A 48 -0.91 -5.53 8.75
N THR A 49 0.16 -5.23 8.01
CA THR A 49 0.84 -3.92 8.02
C THR A 49 -0.06 -2.78 7.57
N GLY A 50 -0.97 -3.02 6.62
CA GLY A 50 -1.97 -2.04 6.19
C GLY A 50 -3.10 -1.78 7.21
N ARG A 51 -3.16 -2.56 8.30
CA ARG A 51 -4.15 -2.45 9.38
C ARG A 51 -3.52 -2.10 10.72
N THR A 52 -2.32 -1.54 10.71
CA THR A 52 -1.66 -1.04 11.92
C THR A 52 -2.04 0.43 12.13
N VAL A 53 -2.41 0.79 13.36
CA VAL A 53 -2.68 2.18 13.78
C VAL A 53 -1.75 2.51 14.93
N PHE A 54 -1.02 3.61 14.80
CA PHE A 54 -0.04 4.06 15.78
C PHE A 54 -0.71 4.94 16.86
N VAL A 55 -0.21 4.87 18.10
CA VAL A 55 -0.60 5.83 19.14
C VAL A 55 0.33 7.04 19.05
N LYS A 56 -0.20 8.20 18.63
CA LYS A 56 0.53 9.47 18.42
C LYS A 56 -0.42 10.65 18.62
N ASP A 57 0.09 11.79 19.06
CA ASP A 57 -0.67 12.99 19.47
C ASP A 57 -1.72 13.49 18.47
N ARG A 58 -1.50 13.28 17.16
CA ARG A 58 -2.44 13.69 16.12
C ARG A 58 -3.31 12.54 15.63
N ILE A 59 -4.61 12.80 15.50
CA ILE A 59 -5.54 11.90 14.80
C ILE A 59 -5.24 11.94 13.30
N THR A 60 -4.85 10.79 12.75
CA THR A 60 -4.70 10.60 11.31
C THR A 60 -5.35 9.28 10.91
N PRO A 61 -5.50 8.99 9.61
CA PRO A 61 -6.02 7.70 9.17
C PRO A 61 -5.18 6.49 9.63
N THR A 62 -3.95 6.70 10.13
CA THR A 62 -3.06 5.66 10.65
C THR A 62 -2.59 5.95 12.08
N SER A 63 -3.16 6.93 12.79
CA SER A 63 -2.79 7.23 14.18
C SER A 63 -3.92 7.82 15.03
N GLY A 64 -3.81 7.67 16.35
CA GLY A 64 -4.67 8.36 17.32
C GLY A 64 -3.93 8.69 18.63
N PRO A 65 -4.30 9.79 19.31
CA PRO A 65 -3.60 10.30 20.51
C PRO A 65 -3.65 9.35 21.70
N THR A 66 -4.78 8.66 21.88
CA THR A 66 -4.95 7.70 22.96
C THR A 66 -5.19 6.30 22.38
N PRO A 67 -4.88 5.23 23.13
CA PRO A 67 -5.17 3.86 22.71
C PRO A 67 -6.64 3.65 22.33
N MET A 68 -7.58 4.27 23.06
CA MET A 68 -9.00 4.19 22.75
C MET A 68 -9.35 4.80 21.39
N VAL A 69 -8.77 5.97 21.07
CA VAL A 69 -8.99 6.62 19.78
C VAL A 69 -8.33 5.82 18.66
N ALA A 70 -7.11 5.30 18.88
CA ALA A 70 -6.43 4.43 17.94
C ALA A 70 -7.26 3.17 17.62
N LEU A 71 -7.90 2.55 18.63
CA LEU A 71 -8.81 1.41 18.42
C LEU A 71 -10.05 1.80 17.60
N ARG A 72 -10.64 2.99 17.81
CA ARG A 72 -11.77 3.47 16.98
C ARG A 72 -11.35 3.69 15.53
N VAL A 73 -10.17 4.27 15.32
CA VAL A 73 -9.58 4.44 13.97
C VAL A 73 -9.37 3.08 13.32
N LEU A 74 -8.80 2.11 14.05
CA LEU A 74 -8.62 0.74 13.57
C LEU A 74 -9.96 0.08 13.20
N GLN A 75 -10.98 0.19 14.05
CA GLN A 75 -12.31 -0.35 13.78
C GLN A 75 -12.93 0.23 12.51
N ARG A 76 -12.80 1.54 12.30
CA ARG A 76 -13.24 2.21 11.06
C ARG A 76 -12.52 1.63 9.84
N ARG A 77 -11.19 1.47 9.89
CA ARG A 77 -10.41 0.88 8.80
C ARG A 77 -10.83 -0.54 8.48
N VAL A 78 -10.98 -1.40 9.49
CA VAL A 78 -11.44 -2.79 9.32
C VAL A 78 -12.85 -2.85 8.71
N ARG A 79 -13.72 -1.89 9.02
CA ARG A 79 -15.05 -1.75 8.44
C ARG A 79 -15.00 -1.29 6.99
N GLU A 80 -14.18 -0.29 6.65
CA GLU A 80 -13.97 0.17 5.26
C GLU A 80 -13.46 -0.97 4.37
N ASP A 81 -12.51 -1.77 4.87
CA ASP A 81 -11.96 -2.95 4.20
C ASP A 81 -12.94 -4.13 4.08
N GLN A 82 -14.08 -4.06 4.77
CA GLN A 82 -15.11 -5.11 4.82
C GLN A 82 -14.57 -6.47 5.29
N VAL A 83 -13.56 -6.49 6.19
CA VAL A 83 -12.88 -7.73 6.62
C VAL A 83 -13.86 -8.75 7.22
N LYS A 84 -14.77 -8.28 8.09
CA LYS A 84 -15.80 -9.14 8.69
C LYS A 84 -16.67 -9.80 7.62
N ASN A 85 -17.10 -9.05 6.60
CA ASN A 85 -17.95 -9.59 5.54
C ASN A 85 -17.20 -10.61 4.68
N LYS A 86 -15.91 -10.34 4.39
CA LYS A 86 -15.03 -11.28 3.69
C LYS A 86 -14.88 -12.60 4.45
N TYR A 87 -14.60 -12.51 5.75
CA TYR A 87 -14.50 -13.67 6.64
C TYR A 87 -15.77 -14.55 6.59
N HIS A 88 -16.95 -13.95 6.77
CA HIS A 88 -18.21 -14.70 6.73
C HIS A 88 -18.48 -15.31 5.34
N SER A 89 -18.13 -14.60 4.26
CA SER A 89 -18.30 -15.10 2.89
C SER A 89 -17.33 -16.22 2.51
N GLN A 90 -16.21 -16.35 3.21
CA GLN A 90 -15.20 -17.37 3.00
C GLN A 90 -15.42 -18.61 3.89
N LYS A 91 -16.22 -18.48 4.96
CA LYS A 91 -16.52 -19.57 5.89
C LYS A 91 -17.11 -20.81 5.18
N PHE A 92 -17.92 -20.60 4.14
CA PHE A 92 -18.52 -21.67 3.36
C PHE A 92 -18.34 -21.40 1.86
N HIS A 93 -18.17 -22.47 1.08
CA HIS A 93 -18.12 -22.36 -0.37
C HIS A 93 -19.47 -21.91 -0.94
N GLU A 94 -19.47 -20.78 -1.66
CA GLU A 94 -20.61 -20.32 -2.44
C GLU A 94 -20.38 -20.63 -3.92
N ARG A 95 -21.29 -21.40 -4.54
CA ARG A 95 -21.24 -21.71 -5.98
C ARG A 95 -21.25 -20.43 -6.82
N LYS A 96 -20.50 -20.41 -7.92
CA LYS A 96 -20.36 -19.25 -8.82
C LYS A 96 -21.71 -18.65 -9.25
N GLY A 97 -22.70 -19.50 -9.56
CA GLY A 97 -24.04 -19.05 -9.96
C GLY A 97 -24.80 -18.30 -8.86
N LEU A 98 -24.78 -18.82 -7.63
CA LEU A 98 -25.39 -18.19 -6.46
C LEU A 98 -24.70 -16.86 -6.13
N LYS A 99 -23.37 -16.83 -6.17
CA LYS A 99 -22.58 -15.60 -5.99
C LYS A 99 -22.97 -14.52 -7.00
N LYS A 100 -23.12 -14.87 -8.28
CA LYS A 100 -23.57 -13.92 -9.33
C LYS A 100 -24.96 -13.36 -9.02
N LYS A 101 -25.92 -14.21 -8.66
CA LYS A 101 -27.31 -13.80 -8.30
C LYS A 101 -27.31 -12.87 -7.09
N ARG A 102 -26.59 -13.24 -6.02
CA ARG A 102 -26.44 -12.42 -4.81
C ARG A 102 -25.82 -11.06 -5.11
N LEU A 103 -24.71 -11.02 -5.85
CA LEU A 103 -24.03 -9.76 -6.21
C LEU A 103 -24.92 -8.86 -7.09
N ARG A 104 -25.69 -9.43 -8.02
CA ARG A 104 -26.66 -8.66 -8.83
C ARG A 104 -27.72 -7.99 -7.94
N SER A 105 -28.35 -8.76 -7.05
CA SER A 105 -29.35 -8.23 -6.10
C SER A 105 -28.75 -7.18 -5.15
N GLN A 106 -27.54 -7.42 -4.63
CA GLN A 106 -26.87 -6.48 -3.73
C GLN A 106 -26.54 -5.14 -4.42
N ARG A 107 -26.02 -5.19 -5.64
CA ARG A 107 -25.72 -3.98 -6.44
C ARG A 107 -26.99 -3.21 -6.79
N TRP A 108 -28.06 -3.91 -7.16
CA TRP A 108 -29.35 -3.27 -7.43
C TRP A 108 -29.88 -2.54 -6.19
N ARG A 109 -29.92 -3.21 -5.03
CA ARG A 109 -30.36 -2.58 -3.76
C ARG A 109 -29.51 -1.36 -3.39
N ALA A 110 -28.20 -1.42 -3.63
CA ALA A 110 -27.31 -0.29 -3.37
C ALA A 110 -27.61 0.91 -4.28
N ARG A 111 -27.82 0.68 -5.59
CA ARG A 111 -28.17 1.73 -6.55
C ARG A 111 -29.55 2.31 -6.27
N PHE A 112 -30.53 1.45 -6.01
CA PHE A 112 -31.88 1.87 -5.63
C PHE A 112 -31.86 2.77 -4.39
N LYS A 113 -31.17 2.34 -3.33
CA LYS A 113 -31.02 3.15 -2.10
C LYS A 113 -30.36 4.50 -2.37
N HIS A 114 -29.36 4.54 -3.25
CA HIS A 114 -28.68 5.79 -3.61
C HIS A 114 -29.63 6.75 -4.35
N GLY A 115 -30.31 6.27 -5.39
CA GLY A 115 -31.29 7.06 -6.13
C GLY A 115 -32.45 7.53 -5.25
N PHE A 116 -33.00 6.63 -4.42
CA PHE A 116 -34.08 6.96 -3.50
C PHE A 116 -33.70 8.09 -2.52
N LYS A 117 -32.49 8.03 -1.94
CA LYS A 117 -31.99 9.10 -1.07
C LYS A 117 -31.85 10.43 -1.82
N ALA A 118 -31.36 10.40 -3.06
CA ALA A 118 -31.23 11.60 -3.87
C ALA A 118 -32.61 12.21 -4.18
N THR A 119 -33.62 11.39 -4.51
CA THR A 119 -34.99 11.87 -4.71
C THR A 119 -35.57 12.49 -3.45
N VAL A 120 -35.43 11.83 -2.29
CA VAL A 120 -35.91 12.39 -1.01
C VAL A 120 -35.23 13.72 -0.68
N ASN A 121 -33.91 13.80 -0.86
CA ASN A 121 -33.19 15.06 -0.68
C ASN A 121 -33.71 16.15 -1.63
N ARG A 122 -33.97 15.80 -2.89
CA ARG A 122 -34.53 16.75 -3.87
C ARG A 122 -35.92 17.24 -3.48
N VAL A 123 -36.77 16.36 -2.96
CA VAL A 123 -38.10 16.73 -2.45
C VAL A 123 -37.96 17.70 -1.28
N ILE A 124 -37.02 17.45 -0.36
CA ILE A 124 -36.75 18.35 0.78
C ILE A 124 -36.24 19.71 0.29
N GLU A 125 -35.35 19.74 -0.72
CA GLU A 125 -34.87 20.98 -1.33
C GLU A 125 -36.01 21.80 -1.96
N LEU A 126 -36.89 21.16 -2.73
CA LEU A 126 -38.04 21.82 -3.36
C LEU A 126 -39.02 22.37 -2.32
N LYS A 127 -39.33 21.56 -1.29
CA LYS A 127 -40.13 22.00 -0.15
C LYS A 127 -39.54 23.23 0.53
N ASN A 128 -38.21 23.27 0.72
CA ASN A 128 -37.53 24.41 1.35
C ASN A 128 -37.56 25.67 0.47
N GLN A 129 -37.69 25.51 -0.85
CA GLN A 129 -37.86 26.62 -1.79
C GLN A 129 -39.32 27.09 -1.90
N GLY A 130 -40.27 26.37 -1.28
CA GLY A 130 -41.70 26.69 -1.35
C GLY A 130 -42.44 26.09 -2.56
N TRP A 131 -41.82 25.16 -3.27
CA TRP A 131 -42.48 24.33 -4.30
C TRP A 131 -43.26 23.18 -3.68
#